data_AF-A0A2E1YSA4-F1
#
_entry.id   AF-A0A2E1YSA4-F1
#
_cell.length_a   1.000
_cell.length_b   1.000
_cell.length_c   1.000
_cell.angle_alpha   90.00
_cell.angle_beta   90.00
_cell.angle_gamma   90.00
#
_symmetry.space_group_name_H-M   'P 1'
#
loop_
_entity.id
_entity.type
_entity.pdbx_description
1 polymer ?
#
loop_
_entity_poly.entity_id
_entity_poly.type
_entity_poly.pdbx_seq_one_letter_code
_entity_poly.pdbx_strand_id
1 'polypeptide(L)'
;MRFLKLFLFLCIISKQSNSANLNVVRDAETENLFKEIAIELMKDSKFDANKISFFIDNQDFINAFVLPGQKIFLTTRLLIESKRIDDIAGVIGHEIGHIIGGHFTQRLKAMEQSSMINIISSILAAGAMAAGAGSAGTALLMGGQKLGTGRLLSFSRTQESLADQTAIRLLKNSGFSLEGMLNIFKILERNESLKKINPYFLTHPLSSERKKVIEMNLLNQNKKNFKSLNLKFSLVKAKVNGFFLEDFELKNLYPDLETLESLYAYSLRNYKIGKINVALKLVDKCIKIDPKNPYFHELKGQILFENGNSNESVLAFRRAIFLKSDEKSFNLFLAKSLYHSDAKQSFSESIDLLWKYIKDDDFPYEAWHYLGLNYGKLQKYDLSSYALAEKYLLVNQLENAKIHIKRVKQVSKDKILLNKVTDLEKEIKKRENR
;
A
#
# COMPACT_ATOMS: atom_id res chain seq x y z
N MET A 1 -18.18 -32.07 -46.36
CA MET A 1 -19.39 -31.51 -45.71
C MET A 1 -19.19 -31.48 -44.20
N ARG A 2 -19.21 -30.27 -43.61
CA ARG A 2 -19.56 -29.93 -42.20
C ARG A 2 -18.61 -30.42 -41.08
N PHE A 3 -18.19 -29.62 -40.10
CA PHE A 3 -18.23 -28.18 -39.85
C PHE A 3 -17.21 -27.89 -38.73
N LEU A 4 -16.22 -27.04 -39.01
CA LEU A 4 -15.32 -26.44 -38.03
C LEU A 4 -16.13 -25.37 -37.27
N LYS A 5 -16.43 -25.55 -35.97
CA LYS A 5 -17.06 -24.49 -35.16
C LYS A 5 -15.98 -23.59 -34.53
N LEU A 6 -15.70 -22.52 -35.24
CA LEU A 6 -15.00 -21.33 -34.78
C LEU A 6 -15.91 -20.62 -33.75
N PHE A 7 -15.54 -20.57 -32.48
CA PHE A 7 -16.17 -19.68 -31.51
C PHE A 7 -15.37 -18.37 -31.49
N LEU A 8 -15.80 -17.44 -32.34
CA LEU A 8 -15.28 -16.07 -32.38
C LEU A 8 -16.03 -15.27 -31.30
N PHE A 9 -15.40 -15.01 -30.16
CA PHE A 9 -15.96 -14.09 -29.17
C PHE A 9 -15.64 -12.67 -29.62
N LEU A 10 -16.67 -11.96 -30.12
CA LEU A 10 -16.61 -10.53 -30.39
C LEU A 10 -16.42 -9.79 -29.05
N CYS A 11 -15.21 -9.28 -28.80
CA CYS A 11 -14.97 -8.31 -27.74
C CYS A 11 -15.64 -6.98 -28.14
N ILE A 12 -16.84 -6.74 -27.63
CA ILE A 12 -17.44 -5.40 -27.61
C ILE A 12 -16.61 -4.58 -26.62
N ILE A 13 -15.73 -3.73 -27.17
CA ILE A 13 -15.00 -2.71 -26.39
C ILE A 13 -16.03 -1.66 -25.98
N SER A 14 -16.72 -1.90 -24.86
CA SER A 14 -17.38 -0.83 -24.13
C SER A 14 -16.28 0.02 -23.50
N LYS A 15 -16.22 1.31 -23.85
CA LYS A 15 -15.39 2.30 -23.15
C LYS A 15 -15.82 2.30 -21.68
N GLN A 16 -15.10 1.55 -20.87
CA GLN A 16 -15.36 1.45 -19.45
C GLN A 16 -14.87 2.76 -18.82
N SER A 17 -15.79 3.49 -18.19
CA SER A 17 -15.43 4.61 -17.32
C SER A 17 -14.54 4.07 -16.18
N ASN A 18 -13.34 4.62 -16.05
CA ASN A 18 -12.40 4.32 -14.97
C ASN A 18 -13.05 4.68 -13.63
N SER A 19 -13.63 3.71 -12.93
CA SER A 19 -13.91 3.83 -11.50
C SER A 19 -12.63 3.52 -10.74
N ALA A 20 -12.21 4.43 -9.86
CA ALA A 20 -11.01 4.27 -9.03
C ALA A 20 -11.21 3.12 -8.03
N ASN A 21 -10.78 1.92 -8.40
CA ASN A 21 -10.52 0.83 -7.47
C ASN A 21 -9.13 1.07 -6.88
N LEU A 22 -9.02 1.13 -5.55
CA LEU A 22 -7.71 1.25 -4.90
C LEU A 22 -6.95 -0.07 -5.04
N ASN A 23 -5.70 0.03 -5.48
CA ASN A 23 -4.79 -1.09 -5.68
C ASN A 23 -3.64 -0.94 -4.70
N VAL A 24 -3.91 -1.27 -3.43
CA VAL A 24 -2.98 -1.02 -2.33
C VAL A 24 -1.76 -1.94 -2.47
N VAL A 25 -0.58 -1.33 -2.55
CA VAL A 25 0.72 -2.00 -2.51
C VAL A 25 1.32 -1.75 -1.13
N ARG A 26 1.72 -2.83 -0.46
CA ARG A 26 2.46 -2.77 0.80
C ARG A 26 3.96 -2.77 0.50
N ASP A 27 4.64 -1.68 0.81
CA ASP A 27 6.10 -1.57 0.66
C ASP A 27 6.70 -0.92 1.90
N ALA A 28 7.42 -1.71 2.68
CA ALA A 28 7.96 -1.30 3.98
C ALA A 28 8.90 -0.11 3.88
N GLU A 29 9.73 -0.06 2.83
CA GLU A 29 10.73 1.00 2.67
C GLU A 29 10.07 2.35 2.43
N THR A 30 9.14 2.41 1.48
CA THR A 30 8.42 3.63 1.12
C THR A 30 7.47 4.07 2.23
N GLU A 31 6.73 3.14 2.85
CA GLU A 31 5.86 3.44 4.00
C GLU A 31 6.67 4.04 5.17
N ASN A 32 7.85 3.48 5.48
CA ASN A 32 8.73 4.01 6.52
C ASN A 32 9.32 5.36 6.15
N LEU A 33 9.72 5.58 4.88
CA LEU A 33 10.19 6.89 4.44
C LEU A 33 9.11 7.95 4.65
N PHE A 34 7.86 7.67 4.28
CA PHE A 34 6.75 8.59 4.50
C PHE A 34 6.51 8.85 5.99
N LYS A 35 6.59 7.81 6.82
CA LYS A 35 6.49 7.96 8.27
C LYS A 35 7.60 8.84 8.85
N GLU A 36 8.84 8.68 8.40
CA GLU A 36 9.97 9.53 8.83
C GLU A 36 9.78 10.99 8.40
N ILE A 37 9.26 11.23 7.19
CA ILE A 37 8.89 12.57 6.72
C ILE A 37 7.81 13.19 7.62
N ALA A 38 6.76 12.44 7.94
CA ALA A 38 5.70 12.90 8.84
C ALA A 38 6.21 13.20 10.25
N ILE A 39 7.10 12.36 10.81
CA ILE A 39 7.74 12.60 12.12
C ILE A 39 8.52 13.92 12.06
N GLU A 40 9.31 14.16 11.02
CA GLU A 40 10.09 15.39 10.89
C GLU A 40 9.20 16.63 10.69
N LEU A 41 8.12 16.52 9.90
CA LEU A 41 7.13 17.59 9.72
C LEU A 41 6.45 17.97 11.04
N MET A 42 6.16 16.98 11.88
CA MET A 42 5.34 17.12 13.08
C MET A 42 6.16 17.22 14.38
N LYS A 43 7.50 17.24 14.31
CA LYS A 43 8.40 17.19 15.48
C LYS A 43 8.13 18.27 16.54
N ASP A 44 7.70 19.46 16.10
CA ASP A 44 7.39 20.62 16.96
C ASP A 44 5.87 20.80 17.15
N SER A 45 5.08 19.80 16.76
CA SER A 45 3.63 19.81 16.86
C SER A 45 3.14 19.03 18.09
N LYS A 46 1.92 19.33 18.55
CA LYS A 46 1.26 18.55 19.62
C LYS A 46 0.65 17.23 19.12
N PHE A 47 0.79 16.92 17.83
CA PHE A 47 0.17 15.75 17.20
C PHE A 47 1.21 14.63 17.08
N ASP A 48 0.78 13.40 17.35
CA ASP A 48 1.63 12.22 17.30
C ASP A 48 1.64 11.62 15.89
N ALA A 49 2.73 11.83 15.15
CA ALA A 49 2.94 11.30 13.81
C ALA A 49 2.91 9.76 13.77
N ASN A 50 3.18 9.07 14.89
CA ASN A 50 3.17 7.60 14.92
C ASN A 50 1.77 6.99 14.76
N LYS A 51 0.72 7.80 14.91
CA LYS A 51 -0.67 7.38 14.67
C LYS A 51 -1.08 7.44 13.21
N ILE A 52 -0.23 7.97 12.33
CA ILE A 52 -0.49 8.07 10.90
C ILE A 52 0.06 6.81 10.23
N SER A 53 -0.80 6.11 9.49
CA SER A 53 -0.41 4.97 8.64
C SER A 53 -0.32 5.44 7.20
N PHE A 54 0.69 4.99 6.47
CA PHE A 54 0.87 5.31 5.06
C PHE A 54 0.65 4.08 4.19
N PHE A 55 0.12 4.31 2.99
CA PHE A 55 -0.16 3.27 2.01
C PHE A 55 0.14 3.78 0.60
N ILE A 56 0.52 2.87 -0.28
CA ILE A 56 0.78 3.18 -1.69
C ILE A 56 -0.37 2.63 -2.52
N ASP A 57 -0.92 3.46 -3.40
CA ASP A 57 -1.97 3.08 -4.32
C ASP A 57 -1.40 3.00 -5.74
N ASN A 58 -1.41 1.81 -6.33
CA ASN A 58 -0.84 1.60 -7.66
C ASN A 58 -1.78 2.12 -8.75
N GLN A 59 -1.56 3.37 -9.15
CA GLN A 59 -2.34 4.11 -10.14
C GLN A 59 -1.44 4.86 -11.12
N ASP A 60 -1.89 4.97 -12.37
CA ASP A 60 -1.24 5.71 -13.44
C ASP A 60 -1.48 7.23 -13.36
N PHE A 61 -2.29 7.70 -12.40
CA PHE A 61 -2.59 9.10 -12.15
C PHE A 61 -2.02 9.58 -10.81
N ILE A 62 -1.75 10.88 -10.71
CA ILE A 62 -1.19 11.51 -9.51
C ILE A 62 -2.31 11.80 -8.54
N ASN A 63 -2.26 11.22 -7.35
CA ASN A 63 -3.18 11.55 -6.27
C ASN A 63 -2.58 11.28 -4.89
N ALA A 64 -3.14 11.91 -3.88
CA ALA A 64 -3.00 11.54 -2.48
C ALA A 64 -4.32 11.83 -1.76
N PHE A 65 -4.62 11.10 -0.68
CA PHE A 65 -5.84 11.33 0.09
C PHE A 65 -5.77 10.69 1.48
N VAL A 66 -6.62 11.18 2.39
CA VAL A 66 -6.80 10.63 3.74
C VAL A 66 -8.05 9.75 3.84
N LEU A 67 -7.93 8.62 4.54
CA LEU A 67 -9.00 7.73 4.97
C LEU A 67 -9.15 7.73 6.51
N PRO A 68 -10.27 7.19 7.06
CA PRO A 68 -10.49 7.14 8.50
C PRO A 68 -9.35 6.45 9.25
N GLY A 69 -9.13 6.90 10.49
CA GLY A 69 -8.05 6.36 11.32
C GLY A 69 -6.66 6.85 10.90
N GLN A 70 -6.58 8.07 10.33
CA GLN A 70 -5.31 8.74 9.99
C GLN A 70 -4.47 7.94 8.97
N LYS A 71 -5.13 7.40 7.96
CA LYS A 71 -4.49 6.61 6.91
C LYS A 71 -4.29 7.50 5.68
N ILE A 72 -3.05 7.71 5.26
CA ILE A 72 -2.72 8.52 4.08
C ILE A 72 -2.31 7.60 2.94
N PHE A 73 -2.92 7.80 1.77
CA PHE A 73 -2.60 7.07 0.55
C PHE A 73 -1.91 8.00 -0.44
N LEU A 74 -0.87 7.51 -1.09
CA LEU A 74 -0.16 8.22 -2.17
C LEU A 74 -0.09 7.31 -3.39
N THR A 75 -0.33 7.85 -4.58
CA THR A 75 -0.28 7.02 -5.79
C THR A 75 1.16 6.74 -6.25
N THR A 76 1.37 5.61 -6.91
CA THR A 76 2.66 5.27 -7.53
C THR A 76 3.08 6.31 -8.57
N ARG A 77 2.16 6.87 -9.36
CA ARG A 77 2.51 7.95 -10.29
C ARG A 77 3.00 9.21 -9.60
N LEU A 78 2.45 9.58 -8.44
CA LEU A 78 2.95 10.72 -7.66
C LEU A 78 4.43 10.51 -7.27
N LEU A 79 4.79 9.30 -6.83
CA LEU A 79 6.18 8.95 -6.52
C LEU A 79 7.09 9.01 -7.74
N ILE A 80 6.64 8.51 -8.90
CA ILE A 80 7.40 8.53 -10.16
C ILE A 80 7.70 9.97 -10.61
N GLU A 81 6.72 10.87 -10.47
CA GLU A 81 6.83 12.25 -10.95
C GLU A 81 7.55 13.19 -9.97
N SER A 82 7.52 12.86 -8.67
CA SER A 82 8.24 13.61 -7.64
C SER A 82 9.75 13.44 -7.78
N LYS A 83 10.49 14.56 -7.79
CA LYS A 83 11.94 14.57 -8.02
C LYS A 83 12.74 14.83 -6.76
N ARG A 84 12.13 15.45 -5.76
CA ARG A 84 12.77 15.81 -4.50
C ARG A 84 11.92 15.32 -3.35
N ILE A 85 12.57 15.09 -2.21
CA ILE A 85 11.85 14.74 -0.99
C ILE A 85 10.88 15.85 -0.56
N ASP A 86 11.21 17.11 -0.82
CA ASP A 86 10.34 18.25 -0.52
C ASP A 86 8.99 18.16 -1.24
N ASP A 87 8.96 17.56 -2.44
CA ASP A 87 7.72 17.39 -3.20
C ASP A 87 6.76 16.45 -2.43
N ILE A 88 7.29 15.33 -1.93
CA ILE A 88 6.55 14.37 -1.09
C ILE A 88 6.19 14.97 0.27
N ALA A 89 7.13 15.69 0.91
CA ALA A 89 6.87 16.37 2.18
C ALA A 89 5.75 17.42 2.04
N GLY A 90 5.69 18.11 0.89
CA GLY A 90 4.61 19.03 0.55
C GLY A 90 3.24 18.35 0.51
N VAL A 91 3.14 17.21 -0.17
CA VAL A 91 1.90 16.41 -0.21
C VAL A 91 1.54 15.88 1.17
N ILE A 92 2.47 15.23 1.88
CA ILE A 92 2.23 14.69 3.21
C ILE A 92 1.81 15.80 4.19
N GLY A 93 2.46 16.97 4.13
CA GLY A 93 2.09 18.13 4.94
C GLY A 93 0.67 18.63 4.68
N HIS A 94 0.23 18.61 3.41
CA HIS A 94 -1.14 18.96 3.01
C HIS A 94 -2.16 17.93 3.54
N GLU A 95 -1.90 16.64 3.39
CA GLU A 95 -2.75 15.56 3.91
C GLU A 95 -2.84 15.58 5.45
N ILE A 96 -1.72 15.86 6.15
CA ILE A 96 -1.72 16.10 7.59
C ILE A 96 -2.59 17.32 7.95
N GLY A 97 -2.59 18.35 7.10
CA GLY A 97 -3.51 19.49 7.21
C GLY A 97 -4.98 19.08 7.23
N HIS A 98 -5.39 18.13 6.37
CA HIS A 98 -6.75 17.57 6.40
C HIS A 98 -7.06 16.78 7.66
N ILE A 99 -6.07 16.03 8.20
CA ILE A 99 -6.20 15.29 9.47
C ILE A 99 -6.39 16.27 10.62
N ILE A 100 -5.51 17.27 10.75
CA ILE A 100 -5.54 18.27 11.83
C ILE A 100 -6.82 19.11 11.76
N GLY A 101 -7.24 19.51 10.55
CA GLY A 101 -8.49 20.24 10.33
C GLY A 101 -9.75 19.41 10.60
N GLY A 102 -9.63 18.10 10.80
CA GLY A 102 -10.76 17.20 11.01
C GLY A 102 -11.73 17.15 9.83
N HIS A 103 -11.30 17.59 8.63
CA HIS A 103 -12.15 17.73 7.45
C HIS A 103 -12.80 16.40 7.07
N PHE A 104 -12.04 15.31 7.20
CA PHE A 104 -12.53 13.97 6.92
C PHE A 104 -13.47 13.46 8.03
N THR A 105 -13.15 13.66 9.32
CA THR A 105 -14.01 13.26 10.46
C THR A 105 -15.37 13.97 10.44
N GLN A 106 -15.41 15.25 10.06
CA GLN A 106 -16.66 15.99 9.86
C GLN A 106 -17.51 15.36 8.74
N ARG A 107 -16.87 14.87 7.67
CA ARG A 107 -17.53 14.13 6.59
C ARG A 107 -18.03 12.76 7.05
N LEU A 108 -17.25 12.05 7.87
CA LEU A 108 -17.68 10.76 8.43
C LEU A 108 -18.90 10.89 9.33
N LYS A 109 -19.04 11.99 10.09
CA LYS A 109 -20.27 12.25 10.87
C LYS A 109 -21.48 12.49 9.97
N ALA A 110 -21.27 12.95 8.73
CA ALA A 110 -22.31 13.16 7.74
C ALA A 110 -22.59 11.91 6.88
N MET A 111 -21.84 10.83 7.04
CA MET A 111 -21.98 9.56 6.30
C MET A 111 -22.33 8.41 7.25
N GLU A 112 -23.09 7.42 6.79
CA GLU A 112 -23.30 6.21 7.58
C GLU A 112 -22.02 5.35 7.67
N GLN A 113 -21.73 4.81 8.86
CA GLN A 113 -20.56 3.99 9.14
C GLN A 113 -20.45 2.73 8.25
N SER A 114 -21.58 2.21 7.74
CA SER A 114 -21.69 1.03 6.85
C SER A 114 -21.15 1.29 5.45
N SER A 115 -21.47 2.43 4.84
CA SER A 115 -20.98 2.79 3.50
C SER A 115 -19.45 2.85 3.46
N MET A 116 -18.83 3.22 4.58
CA MET A 116 -17.38 3.30 4.74
C MET A 116 -16.72 1.92 4.89
N ILE A 117 -17.33 1.01 5.67
CA ILE A 117 -16.86 -0.38 5.78
C ILE A 117 -16.91 -1.05 4.40
N ASN A 118 -17.95 -0.80 3.62
CA ASN A 118 -18.07 -1.34 2.26
C ASN A 118 -17.02 -0.77 1.30
N ILE A 119 -16.68 0.52 1.41
CA ILE A 119 -15.57 1.14 0.65
C ILE A 119 -14.24 0.52 1.07
N ILE A 120 -13.92 0.48 2.38
CA ILE A 120 -12.67 -0.11 2.88
C ILE A 120 -12.55 -1.57 2.47
N SER A 121 -13.63 -2.34 2.58
CA SER A 121 -13.59 -3.77 2.25
C SER A 121 -13.50 -4.02 0.74
N SER A 122 -14.07 -3.16 -0.10
CA SER A 122 -13.93 -3.27 -1.57
C SER A 122 -12.51 -2.93 -2.03
N ILE A 123 -11.86 -1.97 -1.37
CA ILE A 123 -10.44 -1.64 -1.55
C ILE A 123 -9.56 -2.85 -1.22
N LEU A 124 -9.81 -3.50 -0.08
CA LEU A 124 -9.06 -4.68 0.35
C LEU A 124 -9.28 -5.88 -0.56
N ALA A 125 -10.52 -6.09 -1.01
CA ALA A 125 -10.83 -7.14 -1.96
C ALA A 125 -10.09 -6.94 -3.30
N ALA A 126 -9.92 -5.70 -3.76
CA ALA A 126 -9.16 -5.37 -4.96
C ALA A 126 -7.66 -5.66 -4.82
N GLY A 127 -7.03 -5.22 -3.72
CA GLY A 127 -5.61 -5.48 -3.44
C GLY A 127 -5.28 -6.98 -3.32
N ALA A 128 -6.20 -7.77 -2.75
CA ALA A 128 -6.03 -9.22 -2.63
C ALA A 128 -5.97 -9.97 -3.98
N MET A 129 -6.50 -9.37 -5.05
CA MET A 129 -6.44 -9.94 -6.40
C MET A 129 -5.11 -9.65 -7.12
N ALA A 130 -4.45 -8.52 -6.80
CA ALA A 130 -3.21 -8.11 -7.47
C ALA A 130 -1.97 -8.88 -6.98
N ALA A 131 -2.00 -9.41 -5.76
CA ALA A 131 -0.87 -10.10 -5.10
C ALA A 131 -0.60 -11.55 -5.59
N GLY A 132 -1.01 -11.91 -6.81
CA GLY A 132 -0.57 -13.17 -7.44
C GLY A 132 -1.02 -14.45 -6.74
N ALA A 133 -2.16 -14.43 -6.03
CA ALA A 133 -2.79 -15.68 -5.59
C ALA A 133 -3.07 -16.53 -6.83
N GLY A 134 -2.25 -17.56 -7.04
CA GLY A 134 -2.42 -18.56 -8.10
C GLY A 134 -3.76 -19.26 -7.95
N SER A 135 -4.81 -18.66 -8.50
CA SER A 135 -6.06 -19.31 -8.87
C SER A 135 -6.72 -18.44 -9.92
N ALA A 136 -6.66 -18.89 -11.16
CA ALA A 136 -7.45 -18.39 -12.28
C ALA A 136 -8.99 -18.56 -12.09
N GLY A 137 -9.47 -18.70 -10.84
CA GLY A 137 -10.86 -18.93 -10.46
C GLY A 137 -11.49 -17.80 -9.63
N THR A 138 -10.74 -16.82 -9.11
CA THR A 138 -11.29 -15.70 -8.33
C THR A 138 -11.75 -14.52 -9.19
N ALA A 139 -11.41 -14.49 -10.49
CA ALA A 139 -11.72 -13.38 -11.39
C ALA A 139 -13.19 -13.33 -11.86
N LEU A 140 -13.99 -14.36 -11.63
CA LEU A 140 -15.30 -14.55 -12.28
C LEU A 140 -16.55 -14.17 -11.45
N LEU A 141 -16.42 -13.77 -10.18
CA LEU A 141 -17.59 -13.69 -9.27
C LEU A 141 -17.97 -12.30 -8.73
N MET A 142 -17.40 -11.20 -9.24
CA MET A 142 -17.74 -9.86 -8.73
C MET A 142 -18.62 -9.07 -9.69
N GLY A 143 -19.93 -9.25 -9.52
CA GLY A 143 -20.95 -8.39 -10.09
C GLY A 143 -20.88 -6.96 -9.52
N GLY A 144 -20.75 -5.98 -10.41
CA GLY A 144 -21.85 -5.03 -10.61
C GLY A 144 -22.05 -3.82 -9.69
N GLN A 145 -21.24 -3.54 -8.66
CA GLN A 145 -21.40 -2.27 -7.90
C GLN A 145 -20.26 -1.29 -8.16
N LYS A 146 -20.47 -0.46 -9.19
CA LYS A 146 -19.69 0.74 -9.52
C LYS A 146 -20.36 1.96 -8.90
N LEU A 147 -19.73 2.67 -7.96
CA LEU A 147 -20.24 3.96 -7.46
C LEU A 147 -19.13 4.97 -7.15
N GLY A 148 -19.13 6.10 -7.89
CA GLY A 148 -19.13 7.47 -7.36
C GLY A 148 -18.00 8.02 -6.47
N THR A 149 -16.88 7.31 -6.27
CA THR A 149 -15.83 7.67 -5.27
C THR A 149 -15.25 9.09 -5.39
N GLY A 150 -15.14 9.66 -6.60
CA GLY A 150 -14.50 10.97 -6.80
C GLY A 150 -15.21 12.16 -6.15
N ARG A 151 -16.55 12.16 -6.07
CA ARG A 151 -17.31 13.24 -5.40
C ARG A 151 -17.26 13.15 -3.88
N LEU A 152 -17.08 11.93 -3.36
CA LEU A 152 -17.06 11.64 -1.94
C LEU A 152 -15.76 12.10 -1.25
N LEU A 153 -14.69 12.24 -2.04
CA LEU A 153 -13.36 12.65 -1.60
C LEU A 153 -13.06 14.14 -1.87
N SER A 154 -14.00 14.90 -2.45
CA SER A 154 -13.83 16.34 -2.79
C SER A 154 -13.89 17.28 -1.61
N PHE A 155 -12.88 18.09 -1.33
CA PHE A 155 -12.88 19.09 -0.25
C PHE A 155 -13.32 20.48 -0.70
N SER A 156 -13.86 21.28 0.23
CA SER A 156 -14.23 22.67 -0.07
C SER A 156 -12.99 23.56 -0.22
N ARG A 157 -13.10 24.67 -0.96
CA ARG A 157 -11.99 25.63 -1.11
C ARG A 157 -11.45 26.13 0.23
N THR A 158 -12.31 26.31 1.23
CA THR A 158 -11.90 26.71 2.59
C THR A 158 -11.10 25.61 3.28
N GLN A 159 -11.51 24.35 3.12
CA GLN A 159 -10.78 23.20 3.66
C GLN A 159 -9.39 23.07 3.03
N GLU A 160 -9.30 23.22 1.70
CA GLU A 160 -8.03 23.24 0.97
C GLU A 160 -7.10 24.36 1.45
N SER A 161 -7.60 25.59 1.60
CA SER A 161 -6.80 26.72 2.08
C SER A 161 -6.32 26.54 3.53
N LEU A 162 -7.10 25.88 4.38
CA LEU A 162 -6.69 25.55 5.76
C LEU A 162 -5.64 24.43 5.78
N ALA A 163 -5.79 23.43 4.92
CA ALA A 163 -4.80 22.37 4.75
C ALA A 163 -3.47 22.93 4.25
N ASP A 164 -3.48 23.82 3.24
CA ASP A 164 -2.28 24.51 2.75
C ASP A 164 -1.59 25.36 3.81
N GLN A 165 -2.35 26.18 4.55
CA GLN A 165 -1.77 26.98 5.64
C GLN A 165 -1.12 26.10 6.71
N THR A 166 -1.73 24.95 7.01
CA THR A 166 -1.16 23.97 7.94
C THR A 166 0.12 23.36 7.37
N ALA A 167 0.11 22.93 6.10
CA ALA A 167 1.28 22.40 5.41
C ALA A 167 2.44 23.41 5.38
N ILE A 168 2.15 24.67 5.02
CA ILE A 168 3.13 25.75 4.99
C ILE A 168 3.81 25.91 6.36
N ARG A 169 3.03 25.91 7.45
CA ARG A 169 3.57 25.99 8.81
C ARG A 169 4.45 24.78 9.15
N LEU A 170 4.00 23.57 8.85
CA LEU A 170 4.75 22.34 9.12
C LEU A 170 6.08 22.31 8.34
N LEU A 171 6.06 22.65 7.05
CA LEU A 171 7.24 22.71 6.19
C LEU A 171 8.24 23.78 6.65
N LYS A 172 7.76 24.99 7.00
CA LYS A 172 8.62 26.07 7.51
C LYS A 172 9.28 25.71 8.83
N ASN A 173 8.54 25.09 9.76
CA ASN A 173 9.07 24.72 11.08
C ASN A 173 10.08 23.56 10.99
N SER A 174 9.75 22.55 10.19
CA SER A 174 10.63 21.38 10.00
C SER A 174 11.89 21.73 9.20
N GLY A 175 11.77 22.62 8.23
CA GLY A 175 12.85 23.07 7.34
C GLY A 175 12.78 22.46 5.93
N PHE A 176 11.69 21.78 5.56
CA PHE A 176 11.43 21.34 4.18
C PHE A 176 11.06 22.52 3.28
N SER A 177 11.47 22.49 2.01
CA SER A 177 11.25 23.58 1.07
C SER A 177 9.78 23.68 0.62
N LEU A 178 9.19 24.88 0.70
CA LEU A 178 7.84 25.14 0.16
C LEU A 178 7.77 24.99 -1.37
N GLU A 179 8.92 25.01 -2.05
CA GLU A 179 9.01 24.72 -3.49
C GLU A 179 8.44 23.34 -3.82
N GLY A 180 8.48 22.40 -2.87
CA GLY A 180 7.88 21.08 -3.03
C GLY A 180 6.39 21.16 -3.35
N MET A 181 5.63 21.98 -2.61
CA MET A 181 4.22 22.22 -2.90
C MET A 181 4.03 22.82 -4.29
N LEU A 182 4.81 23.84 -4.66
CA LEU A 182 4.70 24.46 -6.00
C LEU A 182 5.04 23.49 -7.13
N ASN A 183 6.00 22.59 -6.92
CA ASN A 183 6.35 21.57 -7.91
C ASN A 183 5.20 20.60 -8.13
N ILE A 184 4.50 20.18 -7.07
CA ILE A 184 3.31 19.34 -7.19
C ILE A 184 2.21 20.05 -7.99
N PHE A 185 1.95 21.34 -7.72
CA PHE A 185 1.02 22.13 -8.53
C PHE A 185 1.42 22.13 -10.02
N LYS A 186 2.70 22.36 -10.34
CA LYS A 186 3.20 22.34 -11.73
C LYS A 186 3.05 20.96 -12.38
N ILE A 187 3.32 19.89 -11.63
CA ILE A 187 3.18 18.51 -12.09
C ILE A 187 1.70 18.20 -12.40
N LEU A 188 0.78 18.67 -11.55
CA LEU A 188 -0.66 18.52 -11.75
C LEU A 188 -1.15 19.33 -12.96
N GLU A 189 -0.77 20.61 -13.07
CA GLU A 189 -1.08 21.50 -14.22
C GLU A 189 -0.60 20.89 -15.55
N ARG A 190 0.62 20.34 -15.58
CA ARG A 190 1.16 19.67 -16.77
C ARG A 190 0.35 18.44 -17.18
N ASN A 191 -0.07 17.63 -16.20
CA ASN A 191 -0.86 16.42 -16.47
C ASN A 191 -2.30 16.73 -16.93
N GLU A 192 -2.89 17.87 -16.56
CA GLU A 192 -4.20 18.30 -17.09
C GLU A 192 -4.18 18.58 -18.59
N SER A 193 -3.11 19.22 -19.08
CA SER A 193 -2.96 19.59 -20.49
C SER A 193 -3.00 18.38 -21.45
N LEU A 194 -2.80 17.16 -20.94
CA LEU A 194 -2.77 15.90 -21.68
C LEU A 194 -4.16 15.20 -21.79
N LYS A 195 -5.26 15.91 -21.49
CA LYS A 195 -6.67 15.48 -21.71
C LYS A 195 -7.15 14.21 -20.94
N LYS A 196 -6.60 13.94 -19.75
CA LYS A 196 -7.29 13.15 -18.73
C LYS A 196 -7.57 14.09 -17.55
N ILE A 197 -8.84 14.33 -17.20
CA ILE A 197 -9.17 15.03 -15.94
C ILE A 197 -8.53 14.19 -14.83
N ASN A 198 -7.49 14.71 -14.19
CA ASN A 198 -6.81 14.00 -13.13
C ASN A 198 -7.78 13.91 -11.92
N PRO A 199 -8.03 12.70 -11.37
CA PRO A 199 -8.86 12.53 -10.17
C PRO A 199 -8.46 13.43 -8.98
N TYR A 200 -7.21 13.91 -8.92
CA TYR A 200 -6.77 14.93 -7.97
C TYR A 200 -7.65 16.19 -8.01
N PHE A 201 -8.08 16.67 -9.17
CA PHE A 201 -8.91 17.89 -9.25
C PHE A 201 -10.34 17.68 -8.74
N LEU A 202 -10.79 16.43 -8.71
CA LEU A 202 -12.07 16.07 -8.11
C LEU A 202 -11.95 16.08 -6.59
N THR A 203 -10.78 15.80 -6.03
CA THR A 203 -10.53 15.72 -4.58
C THR A 203 -10.02 17.03 -3.98
N HIS A 204 -9.09 17.69 -4.67
CA HIS A 204 -8.40 18.92 -4.28
C HIS A 204 -8.46 19.97 -5.41
N PRO A 205 -9.51 20.82 -5.45
CA PRO A 205 -9.62 21.86 -6.48
C PRO A 205 -8.42 22.83 -6.44
N LEU A 206 -7.68 22.93 -7.56
CA LEU A 206 -6.60 23.91 -7.69
C LEU A 206 -7.17 25.33 -7.83
N SER A 207 -6.47 26.31 -7.26
CA SER A 207 -6.75 27.73 -7.48
C SER A 207 -5.46 28.53 -7.59
N SER A 208 -5.47 29.57 -8.41
CA SER A 208 -4.37 30.52 -8.52
C SER A 208 -4.07 31.21 -7.18
N GLU A 209 -5.09 31.38 -6.34
CA GLU A 209 -4.95 31.97 -5.02
C GLU A 209 -4.10 31.12 -4.07
N ARG A 210 -4.35 29.80 -4.02
CA ARG A 210 -3.54 28.87 -3.20
C ARG A 210 -2.06 28.92 -3.59
N LYS A 211 -1.78 28.92 -4.90
CA LYS A 211 -0.41 29.02 -5.44
C LYS A 211 0.27 30.32 -5.02
N LYS A 212 -0.43 31.47 -5.13
CA LYS A 212 0.07 32.77 -4.68
C LYS A 212 0.40 32.79 -3.19
N VAL A 213 -0.44 32.20 -2.33
CA VAL A 213 -0.17 32.12 -0.88
C VAL A 213 1.11 31.33 -0.59
N ILE A 214 1.35 30.23 -1.29
CA ILE A 214 2.59 29.45 -1.17
C ILE A 214 3.79 30.29 -1.65
N GLU A 215 3.65 30.97 -2.80
CA GLU A 215 4.70 31.85 -3.36
C GLU A 215 5.09 32.98 -2.41
N MET A 216 4.11 33.63 -1.78
CA MET A 216 4.36 34.68 -0.79
C MET A 216 5.11 34.17 0.45
N ASN A 217 4.93 32.89 0.80
CA ASN A 217 5.57 32.28 1.97
C ASN A 217 7.00 31.76 1.71
N LEU A 218 7.45 31.72 0.46
CA LEU A 218 8.81 31.31 0.08
C LEU A 218 9.87 32.34 0.48
N LEU A 219 9.50 33.62 0.55
CA LEU A 219 10.42 34.69 0.89
C LEU A 219 11.03 34.44 2.29
N ASN A 220 12.36 34.45 2.37
CA ASN A 220 13.13 34.25 3.60
C ASN A 220 12.91 32.89 4.32
N GLN A 221 12.55 31.84 3.58
CA GLN A 221 12.45 30.50 4.17
C GLN A 221 13.84 29.94 4.56
N ASN A 222 13.97 29.49 5.82
CA ASN A 222 15.10 28.69 6.26
C ASN A 222 14.91 27.22 5.82
N LYS A 223 15.87 26.68 5.05
CA LYS A 223 15.80 25.33 4.49
C LYS A 223 16.88 24.45 5.10
N LYS A 224 16.51 23.27 5.57
CA LYS A 224 17.46 22.27 6.06
C LYS A 224 17.82 21.30 4.94
N ASN A 225 19.06 20.82 4.98
CA ASN A 225 19.48 19.73 4.10
C ASN A 225 19.28 18.38 4.81
N PHE A 226 18.25 17.64 4.41
CA PHE A 226 17.93 16.32 4.95
C PHE A 226 18.75 15.21 4.28
N LYS A 227 20.08 15.20 4.44
CA LYS A 227 20.99 14.24 3.77
C LYS A 227 20.52 12.78 3.89
N SER A 228 20.17 12.34 5.11
CA SER A 228 19.72 10.96 5.33
C SER A 228 18.39 10.65 4.64
N LEU A 229 17.42 11.56 4.70
CA LEU A 229 16.12 11.32 4.05
C LEU A 229 16.24 11.42 2.52
N ASN A 230 17.10 12.30 2.00
CA ASN A 230 17.40 12.40 0.57
C ASN A 230 17.99 11.09 0.03
N LEU A 231 18.90 10.44 0.77
CA LEU A 231 19.43 9.13 0.40
C LEU A 231 18.35 8.04 0.42
N LYS A 232 17.52 7.99 1.47
CA LYS A 232 16.40 7.03 1.52
C LYS A 232 15.41 7.27 0.37
N PHE A 233 15.12 8.53 0.05
CA PHE A 233 14.26 8.90 -1.07
C PHE A 233 14.88 8.52 -2.43
N SER A 234 16.20 8.65 -2.63
CA SER A 234 16.83 8.21 -3.88
C SER A 234 16.71 6.71 -4.09
N LEU A 235 16.84 5.91 -3.03
CA LEU A 235 16.65 4.45 -3.07
C LEU A 235 15.18 4.06 -3.30
N VAL A 236 14.23 4.70 -2.61
CA VAL A 236 12.78 4.51 -2.88
C VAL A 236 12.44 4.87 -4.32
N LYS A 237 12.99 5.97 -4.84
CA LYS A 237 12.84 6.37 -6.24
C LYS A 237 13.40 5.32 -7.19
N ALA A 238 14.60 4.81 -6.93
CA ALA A 238 15.18 3.71 -7.69
C ALA A 238 14.29 2.47 -7.69
N LYS A 239 13.75 2.10 -6.52
CA LYS A 239 12.82 0.98 -6.38
C LYS A 239 11.57 1.16 -7.24
N VAL A 240 10.86 2.27 -7.05
CA VAL A 240 9.62 2.57 -7.78
C VAL A 240 9.89 2.64 -9.28
N ASN A 241 10.94 3.35 -9.69
CA ASN A 241 11.29 3.48 -11.10
C ASN A 241 11.65 2.12 -11.72
N GLY A 242 12.46 1.31 -11.04
CA GLY A 242 12.86 -0.02 -11.51
C GLY A 242 11.67 -0.96 -11.71
N PHE A 243 10.65 -0.87 -10.88
CA PHE A 243 9.47 -1.72 -10.98
C PHE A 243 8.46 -1.25 -12.05
N PHE A 244 8.29 0.07 -12.22
CA PHE A 244 7.21 0.64 -13.03
C PHE A 244 7.63 1.25 -14.37
N LEU A 245 8.90 1.65 -14.54
CA LEU A 245 9.36 2.26 -15.79
C LEU A 245 9.90 1.24 -16.78
N GLU A 246 9.88 1.63 -18.06
CA GLU A 246 10.46 0.85 -19.15
C GLU A 246 11.97 1.10 -19.30
N ASP A 247 12.66 0.17 -19.97
CA ASP A 247 14.13 0.15 -20.08
C ASP A 247 14.71 1.47 -20.60
N PHE A 248 14.03 2.12 -21.54
CA PHE A 248 14.45 3.40 -22.11
C PHE A 248 14.43 4.53 -21.07
N GLU A 249 13.32 4.66 -20.34
CA GLU A 249 13.18 5.67 -19.29
C GLU A 249 14.16 5.40 -18.15
N LEU A 250 14.29 4.13 -17.77
CA LEU A 250 15.22 3.71 -16.72
C LEU A 250 16.66 4.04 -17.07
N LYS A 251 17.10 3.77 -18.30
CA LYS A 251 18.45 4.10 -18.78
C LYS A 251 18.74 5.60 -18.77
N ASN A 252 17.74 6.44 -19.06
CA ASN A 252 17.91 7.88 -19.00
C ASN A 252 18.06 8.40 -17.56
N LEU A 253 17.39 7.77 -16.60
CA LEU A 253 17.43 8.15 -15.18
C LEU A 253 18.63 7.53 -14.44
N TYR A 254 19.06 6.35 -14.84
CA TYR A 254 20.08 5.52 -14.20
C TYR A 254 21.14 5.08 -15.22
N PRO A 255 21.88 6.01 -15.87
CA PRO A 255 22.85 5.67 -16.90
C PRO A 255 24.10 4.97 -16.37
N ASP A 256 24.47 5.21 -15.11
CA ASP A 256 25.64 4.62 -14.46
C ASP A 256 25.28 3.37 -13.65
N LEU A 257 25.55 2.21 -14.24
CA LEU A 257 25.15 0.90 -13.72
C LEU A 257 25.89 0.44 -12.45
N GLU A 258 26.91 1.17 -11.98
CA GLU A 258 27.65 0.82 -10.77
C GLU A 258 27.20 1.62 -9.52
N THR A 259 26.36 2.64 -9.70
CA THR A 259 25.74 3.37 -8.58
C THR A 259 24.75 2.48 -7.83
N LEU A 260 24.62 2.69 -6.50
CA LEU A 260 23.72 1.91 -5.66
C LEU A 260 22.26 2.02 -6.12
N GLU A 261 21.82 3.22 -6.47
CA GLU A 261 20.49 3.48 -7.02
C GLU A 261 20.24 2.71 -8.32
N SER A 262 21.21 2.71 -9.25
CA SER A 262 21.05 2.02 -10.53
C SER A 262 21.03 0.51 -10.32
N LEU A 263 21.93 -0.05 -9.51
CA LEU A 263 21.91 -1.47 -9.15
C LEU A 263 20.54 -1.87 -8.56
N TYR A 264 19.98 -1.03 -7.70
CA TYR A 264 18.69 -1.30 -7.07
C TYR A 264 17.54 -1.23 -8.08
N ALA A 265 17.50 -0.20 -8.91
CA ALA A 265 16.50 -0.02 -9.96
C ALA A 265 16.54 -1.16 -10.99
N TYR A 266 17.72 -1.49 -11.50
CA TYR A 266 17.88 -2.57 -12.47
C TYR A 266 17.62 -3.95 -11.87
N SER A 267 17.87 -4.15 -10.57
CA SER A 267 17.46 -5.38 -9.90
C SER A 267 15.95 -5.59 -10.00
N LEU A 268 15.16 -4.58 -9.61
CA LEU A 268 13.71 -4.64 -9.66
C LEU A 268 13.17 -4.74 -11.08
N ARG A 269 13.81 -4.07 -12.05
CA ARG A 269 13.44 -4.21 -13.46
C ARG A 269 13.67 -5.63 -13.97
N ASN A 270 14.84 -6.21 -13.69
CA ASN A 270 15.15 -7.58 -14.09
C ASN A 270 14.25 -8.60 -13.39
N TYR A 271 13.92 -8.36 -12.13
CA TYR A 271 12.94 -9.15 -11.40
C TYR A 271 11.57 -9.10 -12.09
N LYS A 272 11.09 -7.91 -12.42
CA LYS A 272 9.78 -7.69 -13.05
C LYS A 272 9.62 -8.39 -14.40
N ILE A 273 10.70 -8.47 -15.18
CA ILE A 273 10.71 -9.13 -16.50
C ILE A 273 11.14 -10.61 -16.43
N GLY A 274 11.25 -11.20 -15.24
CA GLY A 274 11.55 -12.62 -15.05
C GLY A 274 13.02 -13.02 -15.18
N LYS A 275 13.96 -12.07 -15.25
CA LYS A 275 15.41 -12.33 -15.27
C LYS A 275 15.97 -12.50 -13.85
N ILE A 276 15.48 -13.53 -13.16
CA ILE A 276 15.69 -13.74 -11.71
C ILE A 276 17.16 -13.82 -11.32
N ASN A 277 17.96 -14.58 -12.06
CA ASN A 277 19.40 -14.72 -11.78
C ASN A 277 20.16 -13.40 -11.90
N VAL A 278 19.73 -12.52 -12.82
CA VAL A 278 20.32 -11.18 -12.98
C VAL A 278 19.89 -10.29 -11.82
N ALA A 279 18.60 -10.32 -11.47
CA ALA A 279 18.07 -9.56 -10.34
C ALA A 279 18.79 -9.90 -9.03
N LEU A 280 18.94 -11.19 -8.71
CA LEU A 280 19.65 -11.64 -7.50
C LEU A 280 21.10 -11.17 -7.46
N LYS A 281 21.84 -11.27 -8.58
CA LYS A 281 23.22 -10.75 -8.67
C LYS A 281 23.29 -9.24 -8.41
N LEU A 282 22.32 -8.48 -8.90
CA LEU A 282 22.26 -7.03 -8.68
C LEU A 282 21.90 -6.69 -7.23
N VAL A 283 20.94 -7.39 -6.61
CA VAL A 283 20.66 -7.22 -5.17
C VAL A 283 21.87 -7.57 -4.32
N ASP A 284 22.59 -8.64 -4.65
CA ASP A 284 23.80 -9.04 -3.93
C ASP A 284 24.90 -7.96 -4.01
N LYS A 285 25.02 -7.27 -5.15
CA LYS A 285 25.87 -6.07 -5.24
C LYS A 285 25.39 -4.95 -4.32
N CYS A 286 24.09 -4.67 -4.25
CA CYS A 286 23.53 -3.68 -3.31
C CYS A 286 23.86 -4.03 -1.85
N ILE A 287 23.65 -5.30 -1.46
CA ILE A 287 23.98 -5.81 -0.12
C ILE A 287 25.48 -5.69 0.17
N LYS A 288 26.34 -5.91 -0.83
CA LYS A 288 27.79 -5.75 -0.65
C LYS A 288 28.18 -4.30 -0.40
N ILE A 289 27.53 -3.34 -1.06
CA ILE A 289 27.78 -1.89 -0.90
C ILE A 289 27.24 -1.39 0.45
N ASP A 290 26.00 -1.75 0.80
CA ASP A 290 25.38 -1.40 2.07
C ASP A 290 24.75 -2.64 2.75
N PRO A 291 25.55 -3.40 3.53
CA PRO A 291 25.10 -4.64 4.16
C PRO A 291 24.14 -4.42 5.32
N LYS A 292 23.97 -3.17 5.78
CA LYS A 292 23.10 -2.81 6.90
C LYS A 292 21.71 -2.36 6.47
N ASN A 293 21.49 -2.12 5.17
CA ASN A 293 20.17 -1.79 4.67
C ASN A 293 19.25 -3.04 4.69
N PRO A 294 18.20 -3.07 5.53
CA PRO A 294 17.31 -4.23 5.64
C PRO A 294 16.51 -4.50 4.36
N TYR A 295 16.21 -3.46 3.57
CA TYR A 295 15.33 -3.55 2.40
C TYR A 295 16.00 -4.28 1.22
N PHE A 296 17.33 -4.35 1.17
CA PHE A 296 18.02 -5.18 0.19
C PHE A 296 17.92 -6.67 0.54
N HIS A 297 17.97 -7.03 1.82
CA HIS A 297 17.74 -8.40 2.27
C HIS A 297 16.27 -8.81 2.10
N GLU A 298 15.35 -7.89 2.35
CA GLU A 298 13.92 -8.08 2.09
C GLU A 298 13.65 -8.32 0.60
N LEU A 299 14.14 -7.46 -0.30
CA LEU A 299 14.00 -7.67 -1.74
C LEU A 299 14.61 -9.01 -2.18
N LYS A 300 15.80 -9.36 -1.69
CA LYS A 300 16.42 -10.67 -1.98
C LYS A 300 15.49 -11.81 -1.55
N GLY A 301 14.95 -11.73 -0.33
CA GLY A 301 13.98 -12.70 0.19
C GLY A 301 12.74 -12.80 -0.68
N GLN A 302 12.19 -11.68 -1.12
CA GLN A 302 11.00 -11.65 -1.97
C GLN A 302 11.28 -12.30 -3.34
N ILE A 303 12.38 -11.93 -4.00
CA ILE A 303 12.77 -12.52 -5.28
C ILE A 303 12.95 -14.03 -5.14
N LEU A 304 13.59 -14.51 -4.07
CA LEU A 304 13.77 -15.94 -3.81
C LEU A 304 12.43 -16.65 -3.56
N PHE A 305 11.58 -16.07 -2.71
CA PHE A 305 10.29 -16.63 -2.32
C PHE A 305 9.36 -16.79 -3.53
N GLU A 306 9.17 -15.72 -4.31
CA GLU A 306 8.27 -15.73 -5.47
C GLU A 306 8.77 -16.63 -6.62
N ASN A 307 10.03 -17.07 -6.57
CA ASN A 307 10.63 -18.01 -7.52
C ASN A 307 10.86 -19.41 -6.93
N GLY A 308 10.19 -19.75 -5.82
CA GLY A 308 10.17 -21.10 -5.25
C GLY A 308 11.33 -21.45 -4.32
N ASN A 309 12.31 -20.56 -4.15
CA ASN A 309 13.46 -20.77 -3.27
C ASN A 309 13.14 -20.37 -1.82
N SER A 310 12.19 -21.08 -1.21
CA SER A 310 11.62 -20.72 0.09
C SER A 310 12.61 -20.89 1.26
N ASN A 311 13.56 -21.81 1.17
CA ASN A 311 14.56 -22.02 2.22
C ASN A 311 15.55 -20.85 2.28
N GLU A 312 16.03 -20.42 1.12
CA GLU A 312 16.94 -19.27 1.00
C GLU A 312 16.20 -17.95 1.31
N SER A 313 14.91 -17.84 0.97
CA SER A 313 14.12 -16.66 1.32
C SER A 313 13.96 -16.50 2.84
N VAL A 314 13.77 -17.59 3.58
CA VAL A 314 13.74 -17.57 5.07
C VAL A 314 15.02 -16.93 5.62
N LEU A 315 16.20 -17.29 5.08
CA LEU A 315 17.48 -16.73 5.54
C LEU A 315 17.57 -15.22 5.28
N ALA A 316 17.15 -14.79 4.09
CA ALA A 316 17.15 -13.39 3.71
C ALA A 316 16.18 -12.55 4.58
N PHE A 317 14.96 -13.03 4.81
CA PHE A 317 14.00 -12.34 5.69
C PHE A 317 14.44 -12.32 7.15
N ARG A 318 15.05 -13.39 7.66
CA ARG A 318 15.66 -13.39 9.01
C ARG A 318 16.74 -12.32 9.12
N ARG A 319 17.55 -12.14 8.07
CA ARG A 319 18.55 -11.07 8.04
C ARG A 319 17.92 -9.68 8.02
N ALA A 320 16.85 -9.47 7.25
CA ALA A 320 16.10 -8.22 7.25
C ALA A 320 15.51 -7.90 8.64
N ILE A 321 14.89 -8.87 9.32
CA ILE A 321 14.34 -8.73 10.67
C ILE A 321 15.45 -8.45 11.69
N PHE A 322 16.60 -9.09 11.58
CA PHE A 322 17.75 -8.81 12.45
C PHE A 322 18.23 -7.36 12.33
N LEU A 323 18.23 -6.81 11.13
CA LEU A 323 18.65 -5.42 10.86
C LEU A 323 17.57 -4.40 11.27
N LYS A 324 16.28 -4.76 11.18
CA LYS A 324 15.16 -3.91 11.54
C LYS A 324 14.02 -4.74 12.14
N SER A 325 14.08 -4.92 13.47
CA SER A 325 13.16 -5.81 14.21
C SER A 325 11.77 -5.22 14.48
N ASP A 326 11.64 -3.90 14.35
CA ASP A 326 10.39 -3.16 14.51
C ASP A 326 9.53 -3.17 13.23
N GLU A 327 10.06 -3.66 12.11
CA GLU A 327 9.33 -3.73 10.85
C GLU A 327 8.40 -4.94 10.82
N LYS A 328 7.10 -4.68 10.96
CA LYS A 328 6.08 -5.73 11.02
C LYS A 328 5.95 -6.51 9.71
N SER A 329 6.07 -5.86 8.55
CA SER A 329 5.87 -6.49 7.23
C SER A 329 6.86 -7.63 6.96
N PHE A 330 8.09 -7.55 7.49
CA PHE A 330 9.08 -8.60 7.36
C PHE A 330 8.64 -9.90 8.04
N ASN A 331 7.89 -9.82 9.14
CA ASN A 331 7.33 -11.01 9.80
C ASN A 331 6.30 -11.72 8.92
N LEU A 332 5.48 -10.96 8.17
CA LEU A 332 4.54 -11.55 7.21
C LEU A 332 5.30 -12.31 6.12
N PHE A 333 6.32 -11.70 5.52
CA PHE A 333 7.11 -12.36 4.47
C PHE A 333 7.89 -13.59 4.97
N LEU A 334 8.46 -13.51 6.17
CA LEU A 334 9.09 -14.65 6.81
C LEU A 334 8.07 -15.77 7.06
N ALA A 335 6.90 -15.44 7.61
CA ALA A 335 5.84 -16.43 7.86
C ALA A 335 5.36 -17.13 6.58
N LYS A 336 5.23 -16.38 5.48
CA LYS A 336 4.92 -16.91 4.15
C LYS A 336 6.01 -17.89 3.70
N SER A 337 7.27 -17.50 3.78
CA SER A 337 8.41 -18.36 3.42
C SER A 337 8.47 -19.63 4.26
N LEU A 338 8.25 -19.51 5.58
CA LEU A 338 8.22 -20.63 6.51
C LEU A 338 7.12 -21.64 6.15
N TYR A 339 5.93 -21.18 5.76
CA TYR A 339 4.85 -22.06 5.31
C TYR A 339 5.24 -22.89 4.08
N HIS A 340 6.05 -22.34 3.19
CA HIS A 340 6.52 -23.03 1.99
C HIS A 340 7.83 -23.81 2.20
N SER A 341 8.50 -23.69 3.35
CA SER A 341 9.80 -24.32 3.65
C SER A 341 9.78 -25.81 4.04
N ASP A 342 8.66 -26.51 3.82
CA ASP A 342 8.44 -27.96 4.04
C ASP A 342 8.78 -28.59 5.42
N ALA A 343 9.33 -27.83 6.37
CA ALA A 343 9.62 -28.31 7.72
C ALA A 343 8.42 -28.12 8.67
N LYS A 344 7.98 -29.19 9.35
CA LYS A 344 6.84 -29.14 10.30
C LYS A 344 7.02 -28.08 11.40
N GLN A 345 8.24 -27.86 11.86
CA GLN A 345 8.55 -26.86 12.89
C GLN A 345 8.31 -25.42 12.38
N SER A 346 8.49 -25.18 11.08
CA SER A 346 8.28 -23.87 10.45
C SER A 346 6.82 -23.41 10.51
N PHE A 347 5.84 -24.32 10.56
CA PHE A 347 4.42 -23.93 10.66
C PHE A 347 4.07 -23.27 11.99
N SER A 348 4.67 -23.72 13.09
CA SER A 348 4.40 -23.14 14.41
C SER A 348 5.02 -21.75 14.52
N GLU A 349 6.26 -21.59 14.07
CA GLU A 349 6.92 -20.28 13.98
C GLU A 349 6.16 -19.32 13.06
N SER A 350 5.68 -19.80 11.90
CA SER A 350 4.84 -19.02 10.99
C SER A 350 3.58 -18.53 11.68
N ILE A 351 2.88 -19.39 12.43
CA ILE A 351 1.66 -19.01 13.18
C ILE A 351 1.95 -17.89 14.19
N ASP A 352 3.04 -17.98 14.95
CA ASP A 352 3.39 -16.98 15.96
C ASP A 352 3.67 -15.61 15.33
N LEU A 353 4.41 -15.60 14.22
CA LEU A 353 4.69 -14.39 13.45
C LEU A 353 3.42 -13.76 12.87
N LEU A 354 2.49 -14.59 12.37
CA LEU A 354 1.22 -14.13 11.79
C LEU A 354 0.32 -13.50 12.86
N TRP A 355 0.22 -14.09 14.05
CA TRP A 355 -0.53 -13.49 15.17
C TRP A 355 0.04 -12.15 15.60
N LYS A 356 1.36 -12.03 15.66
CA LYS A 356 2.03 -10.75 15.94
C LYS A 356 1.67 -9.71 14.87
N TYR A 357 1.72 -10.09 13.59
CA TYR A 357 1.36 -9.20 12.48
C TYR A 357 -0.11 -8.77 12.52
N ILE A 358 -1.05 -9.70 12.76
CA ILE A 358 -2.49 -9.44 12.83
C ILE A 358 -2.83 -8.40 13.90
N LYS A 359 -2.14 -8.41 15.04
CA LYS A 359 -2.38 -7.48 16.13
C LYS A 359 -2.04 -6.03 15.77
N ASP A 360 -1.03 -5.85 14.92
CA ASP A 360 -0.39 -4.56 14.67
C ASP A 360 -0.68 -4.01 13.26
N ASP A 361 -1.45 -4.71 12.42
CA ASP A 361 -1.80 -4.29 11.07
C ASP A 361 -3.29 -3.98 10.90
N ASP A 362 -3.59 -2.89 10.20
CA ASP A 362 -4.96 -2.46 9.92
C ASP A 362 -5.69 -3.42 8.96
N PHE A 363 -4.94 -4.13 8.11
CA PHE A 363 -5.50 -4.91 7.00
C PHE A 363 -4.81 -6.28 6.82
N PRO A 364 -4.84 -7.17 7.83
CA PRO A 364 -4.04 -8.39 7.84
C PRO A 364 -4.65 -9.54 7.03
N TYR A 365 -5.20 -9.27 5.83
CA TYR A 365 -5.91 -10.27 5.03
C TYR A 365 -4.98 -11.45 4.64
N GLU A 366 -3.75 -11.16 4.22
CA GLU A 366 -2.76 -12.20 3.88
C GLU A 366 -2.40 -13.01 5.12
N ALA A 367 -2.25 -12.33 6.26
CA ALA A 367 -1.86 -13.00 7.48
C ALA A 367 -2.93 -14.01 7.93
N TRP A 368 -4.21 -13.62 7.89
CA TRP A 368 -5.32 -14.54 8.14
C TRP A 368 -5.37 -15.71 7.14
N HIS A 369 -5.07 -15.44 5.87
CA HIS A 369 -4.99 -16.49 4.86
C HIS A 369 -3.93 -17.53 5.20
N TYR A 370 -2.67 -17.09 5.42
CA TYR A 370 -1.57 -17.99 5.74
C TYR A 370 -1.75 -18.65 7.12
N LEU A 371 -2.41 -17.99 8.06
CA LEU A 371 -2.75 -18.58 9.36
C LEU A 371 -3.70 -19.77 9.17
N GLY A 372 -4.73 -19.60 8.32
CA GLY A 372 -5.63 -20.68 7.93
C GLY A 372 -4.91 -21.86 7.26
N LEU A 373 -3.96 -21.58 6.36
CA LEU A 373 -3.17 -22.60 5.68
C LEU A 373 -2.26 -23.38 6.64
N ASN A 374 -1.54 -22.68 7.53
CA ASN A 374 -0.68 -23.30 8.54
C ASN A 374 -1.48 -24.21 9.50
N TYR A 375 -2.62 -23.74 10.01
CA TYR A 375 -3.49 -24.58 10.83
C TYR A 375 -4.01 -25.81 10.08
N GLY A 376 -4.28 -25.68 8.78
CA GLY A 376 -4.63 -26.80 7.91
C GLY A 376 -3.52 -27.86 7.82
N LYS A 377 -2.25 -27.43 7.66
CA LYS A 377 -1.08 -28.33 7.68
C LYS A 377 -0.90 -29.05 9.01
N LEU A 378 -1.25 -28.37 10.11
CA LEU A 378 -1.26 -28.95 11.46
C LEU A 378 -2.54 -29.73 11.81
N GLN A 379 -3.46 -29.92 10.84
CA GLN A 379 -4.74 -30.62 11.01
C GLN A 379 -5.67 -29.99 12.08
N LYS A 380 -5.46 -28.72 12.42
CA LYS A 380 -6.32 -27.93 13.32
C LYS A 380 -7.43 -27.25 12.52
N TYR A 381 -8.37 -28.05 12.01
CA TYR A 381 -9.34 -27.61 11.00
C TYR A 381 -10.36 -26.56 11.47
N ASP A 382 -10.67 -26.54 12.77
CA ASP A 382 -11.52 -25.51 13.37
C ASP A 382 -10.82 -24.16 13.38
N LEU A 383 -9.57 -24.08 13.86
CA LEU A 383 -8.77 -22.86 13.83
C LEU A 383 -8.48 -22.40 12.40
N SER A 384 -8.23 -23.34 11.49
CA SER A 384 -8.08 -23.06 10.06
C SER A 384 -9.33 -22.39 9.49
N SER A 385 -10.51 -22.93 9.81
CA SER A 385 -11.78 -22.36 9.33
C SER A 385 -12.06 -21.01 9.98
N TYR A 386 -11.76 -20.81 11.26
CA TYR A 386 -11.89 -19.53 11.92
C TYR A 386 -11.02 -18.44 11.25
N ALA A 387 -9.74 -18.73 11.01
CA ALA A 387 -8.83 -17.80 10.33
C ALA A 387 -9.32 -17.43 8.91
N LEU A 388 -9.86 -18.41 8.16
CA LEU A 388 -10.43 -18.13 6.84
C LEU A 388 -11.74 -17.34 6.92
N ALA A 389 -12.57 -17.54 7.96
CA ALA A 389 -13.76 -16.71 8.19
C ALA A 389 -13.39 -15.23 8.40
N GLU A 390 -12.39 -14.95 9.24
CA GLU A 390 -11.85 -13.59 9.46
C GLU A 390 -11.34 -12.98 8.14
N LYS A 391 -10.54 -13.74 7.37
CA LYS A 391 -10.08 -13.32 6.03
C LYS A 391 -11.24 -12.90 5.14
N TYR A 392 -12.25 -13.76 4.98
CA TYR A 392 -13.37 -13.51 4.07
C TYR A 392 -14.24 -12.35 4.53
N LEU A 393 -14.41 -12.17 5.84
CA LEU A 393 -15.13 -11.04 6.41
C LEU A 393 -14.41 -9.71 6.11
N LEU A 394 -13.07 -9.67 6.20
CA LEU A 394 -12.27 -8.48 5.89
C LEU A 394 -12.42 -8.01 4.43
N VAL A 395 -12.56 -8.94 3.49
CA VAL A 395 -12.75 -8.63 2.06
C VAL A 395 -14.23 -8.63 1.63
N ASN A 396 -15.14 -8.52 2.59
CA ASN A 396 -16.61 -8.50 2.40
C ASN A 396 -17.20 -9.69 1.63
N GLN A 397 -16.54 -10.85 1.65
CA GLN A 397 -17.06 -12.09 1.06
C GLN A 397 -17.90 -12.82 2.11
N LEU A 398 -19.06 -12.24 2.43
CA LEU A 398 -19.91 -12.67 3.56
C LEU A 398 -20.34 -14.14 3.44
N GLU A 399 -20.71 -14.59 2.24
CA GLU A 399 -21.10 -15.99 2.00
C GLU A 399 -19.94 -16.97 2.25
N ASN A 400 -18.73 -16.64 1.82
CA ASN A 400 -17.54 -17.46 2.09
C ASN A 400 -17.24 -17.48 3.59
N ALA A 401 -17.38 -16.34 4.28
CA ALA A 401 -17.21 -16.27 5.74
C ALA A 401 -18.22 -17.18 6.47
N LYS A 402 -19.50 -17.16 6.07
CA LYS A 402 -20.55 -18.03 6.65
C LYS A 402 -20.24 -19.52 6.49
N ILE A 403 -19.73 -19.94 5.33
CA ILE A 403 -19.34 -21.35 5.08
C ILE A 403 -18.30 -21.79 6.12
N HIS A 404 -17.28 -20.96 6.34
CA HIS A 404 -16.22 -21.26 7.30
C HIS A 404 -16.70 -21.21 8.75
N ILE A 405 -17.56 -20.25 9.12
CA ILE A 405 -18.21 -20.18 10.43
C ILE A 405 -19.00 -21.47 10.72
N LYS A 406 -19.82 -21.93 9.77
CA LYS A 406 -20.58 -23.17 9.91
C LYS A 406 -19.66 -24.37 10.16
N ARG A 407 -18.53 -24.43 9.45
CA ARG A 407 -17.53 -25.48 9.65
C ARG A 407 -16.89 -25.44 11.04
N VAL A 408 -16.59 -24.26 11.59
CA VAL A 408 -16.08 -24.16 12.98
C VAL A 408 -17.10 -24.72 13.96
N LYS A 409 -18.39 -24.36 13.83
CA LYS A 409 -19.46 -24.84 14.72
C LYS A 409 -19.71 -26.34 14.65
N GLN A 410 -19.45 -26.96 13.50
CA GLN A 410 -19.59 -28.40 13.32
C GLN A 410 -18.43 -29.20 13.94
N VAL A 411 -17.21 -28.63 13.95
CA VAL A 411 -15.98 -29.37 14.29
C VAL A 411 -15.45 -29.02 15.68
N SER A 412 -15.58 -27.77 16.13
CA SER A 412 -14.96 -27.31 17.37
C SER A 412 -15.82 -27.56 18.60
N LYS A 413 -15.15 -27.96 19.70
CA LYS A 413 -15.73 -28.02 21.05
C LYS A 413 -15.24 -26.88 21.96
N ASP A 414 -14.34 -26.03 21.46
CA ASP A 414 -13.78 -24.92 22.22
C ASP A 414 -14.79 -23.78 22.35
N LYS A 415 -15.24 -23.53 23.59
CA LYS A 415 -16.20 -22.46 23.91
C LYS A 415 -15.69 -21.07 23.53
N ILE A 416 -14.38 -20.82 23.64
CA ILE A 416 -13.80 -19.51 23.31
C ILE A 416 -13.90 -19.29 21.81
N LEU A 417 -13.56 -20.30 21.01
CA LEU A 417 -13.63 -20.22 19.57
C LEU A 417 -15.07 -20.07 19.07
N LEU A 418 -16.02 -20.80 19.67
CA LEU A 418 -17.45 -20.68 19.36
C LEU A 418 -17.99 -19.28 19.66
N ASN A 419 -17.54 -18.65 20.76
CA ASN A 419 -17.92 -17.27 21.07
C ASN A 419 -17.38 -16.29 20.02
N LYS A 420 -16.10 -16.41 19.62
CA LYS A 420 -15.50 -15.58 18.57
C LYS A 420 -16.27 -15.68 17.26
N VAL A 421 -16.61 -16.91 16.85
CA VAL A 421 -17.40 -17.15 15.63
C VAL A 421 -18.81 -16.58 15.73
N THR A 422 -19.43 -16.60 16.92
CA THR A 422 -20.73 -15.96 17.16
C THR A 422 -20.66 -14.45 16.98
N ASP A 423 -19.55 -13.81 17.34
CA ASP A 423 -19.34 -12.38 17.09
C ASP A 423 -19.17 -12.07 15.60
N LEU A 424 -18.48 -12.93 14.84
CA LEU A 424 -18.39 -12.82 13.38
C LEU A 424 -19.78 -12.91 12.72
N GLU A 425 -20.66 -13.79 13.18
CA GLU A 425 -22.03 -13.87 12.66
C GLU A 425 -22.86 -12.61 12.93
N LYS A 426 -22.69 -11.99 14.09
CA LYS A 426 -23.36 -10.71 14.40
C LYS A 426 -22.89 -9.62 13.45
N GLU A 427 -21.58 -9.56 13.19
CA GLU A 427 -21.00 -8.60 12.25
C GLU A 427 -21.49 -8.83 10.82
N ILE A 428 -21.58 -10.09 10.37
CA ILE A 428 -22.17 -10.44 9.07
C ILE A 428 -23.62 -9.96 8.99
N LYS A 429 -24.47 -10.31 9.96
CA LYS A 429 -25.88 -9.86 9.99
C LYS A 429 -26.02 -8.34 9.94
N LYS A 430 -25.13 -7.62 10.62
CA LYS A 430 -25.12 -6.15 10.61
C LYS A 430 -24.81 -5.58 9.23
N ARG A 431 -23.93 -6.24 8.46
CA ARG A 431 -23.58 -5.85 7.08
C ARG A 431 -24.63 -6.25 6.05
N GLU A 432 -25.43 -7.28 6.33
CA GLU A 432 -26.51 -7.75 5.43
C GLU A 432 -27.82 -6.97 5.58
N ASN A 433 -28.13 -6.53 6.81
CA ASN A 433 -29.37 -5.83 7.13
C ASN A 433 -29.32 -4.32 6.80
N ARG A 434 -28.32 -3.84 6.07
CA ARG A 434 -28.06 -2.43 5.77
C ARG A 434 -27.51 -2.30 4.35
#